data_AF-A0A553B860-F1
#
_entry.id   AF-A0A553B860-F1
#
_cell.length_a   1.000
_cell.length_b   1.000
_cell.length_c   1.000
_cell.angle_alpha   90.00
_cell.angle_beta   90.00
_cell.angle_gamma   90.00
#
_symmetry.space_group_name_H-M   'P 1'
#
loop_
_entity.id
_entity.type
_entity.pdbx_description
1 polymer ?
#
loop_
_entity_poly.entity_id
_entity_poly.type
_entity_poly.pdbx_seq_one_letter_code
_entity_poly.pdbx_strand_id
1 'polypeptide(L)'
;MEKNNFWYKLLYYKCIIEKKTGLTLPFLIGSQNEGNIENPINIEQLLIEIKNSDKKIIIKYCHQIKEYIFSIDEGLISGFVKNKLEFNNLTIIPDYSFLSGIEDFDHIITTFETFYSKNIKKELFSKIIINHIEDWIKFEKEDKNLIQKALLTK
;
A
#
# COMPACT_ATOMS: atom_id res chain seq x y z
N MET A 1 -20.75 0.90 -12.51
CA MET A 1 -20.65 1.54 -11.19
C MET A 1 -19.29 1.19 -10.63
N GLU A 2 -18.35 2.12 -10.57
CA GLU A 2 -17.12 1.91 -9.80
C GLU A 2 -17.52 1.60 -8.36
N LYS A 3 -17.18 0.41 -7.86
CA LYS A 3 -17.09 0.22 -6.42
C LYS A 3 -16.10 1.28 -5.94
N ASN A 4 -16.56 2.16 -5.07
CA ASN A 4 -15.75 3.25 -4.57
C ASN A 4 -14.72 2.64 -3.60
N ASN A 5 -13.59 2.19 -4.16
CA ASN A 5 -12.60 1.42 -3.45
C ASN A 5 -11.93 2.31 -2.39
N PHE A 6 -12.18 2.04 -1.12
CA PHE A 6 -11.70 2.87 -0.02
C PHE A 6 -10.17 3.02 -0.03
N TRP A 7 -9.44 1.95 -0.34
CA TRP A 7 -7.99 1.98 -0.48
C TRP A 7 -7.53 3.01 -1.52
N TYR A 8 -8.28 3.19 -2.61
CA TYR A 8 -7.93 4.15 -3.66
C TYR A 8 -8.17 5.59 -3.17
N LYS A 9 -9.30 5.85 -2.50
CA LYS A 9 -9.53 7.17 -1.87
C LYS A 9 -8.41 7.54 -0.90
N LEU A 10 -7.95 6.57 -0.13
CA LEU A 10 -6.87 6.75 0.82
C LEU A 10 -5.54 7.07 0.13
N LEU A 11 -5.19 6.32 -0.91
CA LEU A 11 -4.01 6.62 -1.73
C LEU A 11 -4.14 7.95 -2.47
N TYR A 12 -5.32 8.31 -2.97
CA TYR A 12 -5.58 9.57 -3.64
C TYR A 12 -5.40 10.76 -2.68
N TYR A 13 -6.00 10.67 -1.50
CA TYR A 13 -5.80 11.68 -0.47
C TYR A 13 -4.32 11.83 -0.11
N LYS A 14 -3.61 10.71 0.12
CA LYS A 14 -2.20 10.73 0.50
C LYS A 14 -1.29 11.27 -0.62
N CYS A 15 -1.44 10.73 -1.82
CA CYS A 15 -0.50 10.97 -2.91
C CYS A 15 -0.79 12.28 -3.62
N ILE A 16 -2.07 12.57 -3.88
CA ILE A 16 -2.48 13.70 -4.72
C ILE A 16 -2.79 14.94 -3.87
N ILE A 17 -3.61 14.78 -2.82
CA ILE A 17 -4.03 15.92 -1.99
C ILE A 17 -2.92 16.36 -1.03
N GLU A 18 -2.32 15.44 -0.28
CA GLU A 18 -1.21 15.76 0.65
C GLU A 18 0.16 15.85 -0.05
N LYS A 19 0.25 15.48 -1.33
CA LYS A 19 1.51 15.42 -2.11
C LYS A 19 2.59 14.57 -1.42
N LYS A 20 2.20 13.40 -0.89
CA LYS A 20 3.09 12.43 -0.24
C LYS A 20 3.35 11.21 -1.11
N THR A 21 4.23 10.33 -0.66
CA THR A 21 4.79 9.27 -1.51
C THR A 21 3.94 8.01 -1.61
N GLY A 22 3.13 7.69 -0.60
CA GLY A 22 2.32 6.46 -0.58
C GLY A 22 2.04 5.94 0.84
N LEU A 23 1.51 4.72 0.92
CA LEU A 23 1.17 4.01 2.16
C LEU A 23 1.62 2.54 2.10
N THR A 24 1.97 1.94 3.22
CA THR A 24 2.35 0.52 3.28
C THR A 24 1.15 -0.40 3.18
N LEU A 25 1.37 -1.67 2.84
CA LEU A 25 0.29 -2.67 2.76
C LEU A 25 -0.47 -2.84 4.09
N PRO A 26 0.19 -2.97 5.27
CA PRO A 26 -0.53 -3.06 6.54
C PRO A 26 -1.41 -1.85 6.81
N PHE A 27 -0.96 -0.65 6.44
CA PHE A 27 -1.76 0.57 6.60
C PHE A 27 -3.03 0.50 5.76
N LEU A 28 -2.93 0.12 4.48
CA LEU A 28 -4.09 0.00 3.59
C LEU A 28 -5.11 -1.01 4.11
N ILE A 29 -4.66 -2.18 4.58
CA ILE A 29 -5.55 -3.21 5.12
C ILE A 29 -6.20 -2.74 6.43
N GLY A 30 -5.38 -2.28 7.39
CA GLY A 30 -5.89 -1.82 8.68
C GLY A 30 -6.88 -0.67 8.55
N SER A 31 -6.66 0.23 7.59
CA SER A 31 -7.52 1.39 7.39
C SER A 31 -8.95 1.02 7.04
N GLN A 32 -9.18 -0.14 6.42
CA GLN A 32 -10.53 -0.60 6.08
C GLN A 32 -11.34 -0.94 7.34
N ASN A 33 -10.68 -1.53 8.35
CA ASN A 33 -11.29 -1.81 9.64
C ASN A 33 -11.70 -0.50 10.35
N GLU A 34 -10.79 0.47 10.41
CA GLU A 34 -11.07 1.80 11.01
C GLU A 34 -12.11 2.60 10.23
N GLY A 35 -12.18 2.39 8.91
CA GLY A 35 -13.14 3.04 8.03
C GLY A 35 -14.56 2.48 8.13
N ASN A 36 -14.81 1.47 8.97
CA ASN A 36 -16.08 0.72 9.06
C ASN A 36 -16.54 0.17 7.70
N ILE A 37 -15.59 -0.27 6.86
CA ILE A 37 -15.93 -0.89 5.59
C ILE A 37 -16.47 -2.29 5.85
N GLU A 38 -17.68 -2.58 5.36
CA GLU A 38 -18.27 -3.91 5.43
C GLU A 38 -17.42 -4.90 4.61
N ASN A 39 -16.93 -5.95 5.26
CA ASN A 39 -16.03 -6.99 4.73
C ASN A 39 -14.59 -6.50 4.53
N PRO A 40 -13.77 -6.50 5.59
CA PRO A 40 -12.36 -6.16 5.46
C PRO A 40 -11.63 -7.15 4.55
N ILE A 41 -10.84 -6.61 3.64
CA ILE A 41 -10.08 -7.41 2.68
C ILE A 41 -8.72 -7.84 3.24
N ASN A 42 -8.26 -9.01 2.83
CA ASN A 42 -6.92 -9.51 3.13
C ASN A 42 -5.88 -9.04 2.09
N ILE A 43 -4.63 -9.48 2.24
CA ILE A 43 -3.50 -9.13 1.36
C ILE A 43 -3.77 -9.53 -0.09
N GLU A 44 -4.12 -10.79 -0.32
CA GLU A 44 -4.42 -11.34 -1.64
C GLU A 44 -5.55 -10.56 -2.32
N GLN A 45 -6.66 -10.35 -1.61
CA GLN A 45 -7.82 -9.63 -2.12
C GLN A 45 -7.47 -8.19 -2.50
N LEU A 46 -6.74 -7.46 -1.67
CA LEU A 46 -6.29 -6.09 -1.99
C LEU A 46 -5.39 -6.06 -3.23
N LEU A 47 -4.43 -6.98 -3.33
CA LEU A 47 -3.53 -7.04 -4.49
C LEU A 47 -4.27 -7.40 -5.78
N ILE A 48 -5.22 -8.35 -5.73
CA ILE A 48 -6.08 -8.71 -6.86
C ILE A 48 -6.98 -7.54 -7.26
N GLU A 49 -7.59 -6.85 -6.29
CA GLU A 49 -8.40 -5.65 -6.55
C GLU A 49 -7.59 -4.55 -7.22
N ILE A 50 -6.38 -4.27 -6.73
CA ILE A 50 -5.49 -3.25 -7.33
C ILE A 50 -5.12 -3.65 -8.76
N LYS A 51 -4.62 -4.87 -8.96
CA LYS A 51 -4.23 -5.42 -10.27
C LYS A 51 -5.35 -5.28 -11.30
N ASN A 52 -6.60 -5.54 -10.90
CA ASN A 52 -7.77 -5.52 -11.78
C ASN A 52 -8.55 -4.19 -11.76
N SER A 53 -8.11 -3.19 -10.98
CA SER A 53 -8.73 -1.86 -10.97
C SER A 53 -8.42 -1.10 -12.25
N ASP A 54 -9.14 -0.02 -12.54
CA ASP A 54 -8.83 0.91 -13.64
C ASP A 54 -7.79 1.98 -13.25
N LYS A 55 -7.26 1.91 -12.01
CA LYS A 55 -6.32 2.88 -11.45
C LYS A 55 -4.91 2.33 -11.52
N LYS A 56 -3.98 3.10 -12.07
CA LYS A 56 -2.57 2.72 -12.12
C LYS A 56 -1.92 2.92 -10.76
N ILE A 57 -1.49 1.82 -10.17
CA ILE A 57 -0.83 1.79 -8.87
C ILE A 57 0.61 1.31 -9.03
N ILE A 58 1.52 1.95 -8.31
CA ILE A 58 2.91 1.53 -8.21
C ILE A 58 3.23 1.08 -6.79
N ILE A 59 3.90 -0.07 -6.67
CA ILE A 59 4.60 -0.52 -5.47
C ILE A 59 6.08 -0.20 -5.63
N LYS A 60 6.65 0.55 -4.69
CA LYS A 60 8.07 0.90 -4.67
C LYS A 60 8.63 0.90 -3.26
N TYR A 61 9.91 0.63 -3.14
CA TYR A 61 10.58 0.65 -1.84
C TYR A 61 10.80 2.09 -1.35
N CYS A 62 10.44 2.36 -0.10
CA CYS A 62 10.65 3.64 0.56
C CYS A 62 11.82 3.53 1.54
N HIS A 63 13.00 4.00 1.13
CA HIS A 63 14.21 3.92 1.97
C HIS A 63 14.09 4.62 3.32
N GLN A 64 13.24 5.65 3.43
CA GLN A 64 13.03 6.39 4.68
C GLN A 64 12.41 5.51 5.77
N ILE A 65 11.42 4.67 5.41
CA ILE A 65 10.75 3.77 6.36
C ILE A 65 11.19 2.30 6.22
N LYS A 66 12.06 2.03 5.23
CA LYS A 66 12.55 0.70 4.84
C LYS A 66 11.44 -0.31 4.54
N GLU A 67 10.40 0.14 3.87
CA GLU A 67 9.24 -0.69 3.52
C GLU A 67 8.74 -0.40 2.11
N TYR A 68 8.02 -1.35 1.52
CA TYR A 68 7.30 -1.11 0.28
C TYR A 68 6.04 -0.28 0.53
N ILE A 69 5.85 0.73 -0.32
CA ILE A 69 4.66 1.59 -0.32
C ILE A 69 3.93 1.50 -1.64
N PHE A 70 2.62 1.62 -1.55
CA PHE A 70 1.67 1.74 -2.65
C PHE A 70 1.44 3.22 -2.93
N SER A 71 1.46 3.60 -4.19
CA SER A 71 1.29 4.97 -4.65
C SER A 71 0.48 5.01 -5.95
N ILE A 72 -0.09 6.16 -6.28
CA ILE A 72 -0.74 6.36 -7.58
C ILE A 72 0.34 6.70 -8.61
N ASP A 73 0.32 5.99 -9.74
CA ASP A 73 1.18 6.32 -10.87
C ASP A 73 0.51 7.39 -11.75
N GLU A 74 1.01 8.62 -11.64
CA GLU A 74 0.56 9.77 -12.47
C GLU A 74 1.15 9.74 -13.91
N GLY A 75 1.69 8.61 -14.35
CA GLY A 75 2.34 8.46 -15.67
C GLY A 75 3.78 8.97 -15.70
N LEU A 76 4.36 9.22 -14.51
CA LEU A 76 5.73 9.72 -14.36
C LEU A 76 6.78 8.62 -14.50
N ILE A 77 6.39 7.33 -14.47
CA ILE A 77 7.30 6.19 -14.68
C ILE A 77 7.51 5.92 -16.19
N SER A 78 7.53 6.99 -17.00
CA SER A 78 7.82 6.90 -18.42
C SER A 78 9.32 6.66 -18.63
N GLY A 79 9.68 5.40 -18.89
CA GLY A 79 10.80 5.04 -19.77
C GLY A 79 12.10 4.52 -19.15
N PHE A 80 12.43 4.79 -17.88
CA PHE A 80 13.82 4.57 -17.40
C PHE A 80 14.01 3.65 -16.19
N VAL A 81 12.94 3.17 -15.54
CA VAL A 81 13.10 2.20 -14.45
C VAL A 81 13.36 0.82 -15.04
N LYS A 82 14.62 0.37 -14.96
CA LYS A 82 15.02 -1.00 -15.27
C LYS A 82 14.40 -1.96 -14.25
N ASN A 83 14.05 -3.17 -14.68
CA ASN A 83 13.56 -4.27 -13.84
C ASN A 83 12.20 -4.06 -13.17
N LYS A 84 11.29 -3.27 -13.75
CA LYS A 84 9.90 -3.22 -13.29
C LYS A 84 9.15 -4.51 -13.65
N LEU A 85 8.26 -4.93 -12.76
CA LEU A 85 7.27 -5.97 -13.03
C LEU A 85 5.93 -5.30 -13.29
N GLU A 86 5.23 -5.71 -14.34
CA GLU A 86 3.93 -5.15 -14.71
C GLU A 86 2.85 -6.23 -14.68
N PHE A 87 1.82 -5.99 -13.89
CA PHE A 87 0.66 -6.86 -13.74
C PHE A 87 -0.60 -6.01 -13.95
N ASN A 88 -1.07 -5.91 -15.19
CA ASN A 88 -2.20 -5.06 -15.57
C ASN A 88 -2.02 -3.61 -15.08
N ASN A 89 -2.83 -3.16 -14.12
CA ASN A 89 -2.78 -1.81 -13.56
C ASN A 89 -1.87 -1.68 -12.32
N LEU A 90 -1.12 -2.72 -11.99
CA LEU A 90 -0.12 -2.72 -10.93
C LEU A 90 1.29 -2.76 -11.54
N THR A 91 2.11 -1.77 -11.20
CA THR A 91 3.56 -1.79 -11.47
C THR A 91 4.31 -2.02 -10.16
N ILE A 92 5.32 -2.87 -10.16
CA ILE A 92 6.21 -3.09 -9.02
C ILE A 92 7.63 -2.72 -9.43
N ILE A 93 8.26 -1.85 -8.65
CA ILE A 93 9.70 -1.59 -8.74
C ILE A 93 10.37 -2.39 -7.62
N PRO A 94 10.84 -3.62 -7.91
CA PRO A 94 11.61 -4.38 -6.95
C PRO A 94 12.92 -3.64 -6.65
N ASP A 95 13.24 -3.55 -5.37
CA ASP A 95 14.56 -3.14 -4.87
C ASP A 95 15.31 -4.39 -4.36
N TYR A 96 16.55 -4.24 -3.91
CA TYR A 96 17.37 -5.30 -3.30
C TYR A 96 16.83 -5.85 -1.95
N SER A 97 15.56 -5.62 -1.66
CA SER A 97 14.87 -6.06 -0.44
C SER A 97 14.09 -7.36 -0.70
N PHE A 98 13.00 -7.59 0.04
CA PHE A 98 12.33 -8.89 0.05
C PHE A 98 11.60 -9.27 -1.25
N LEU A 99 11.43 -8.35 -2.20
CA LEU A 99 10.90 -8.65 -3.54
C LEU A 99 11.99 -8.93 -4.57
N SER A 100 13.26 -9.00 -4.17
CA SER A 100 14.37 -9.29 -5.07
C SER A 100 14.22 -10.69 -5.69
N GLY A 101 14.31 -10.77 -7.02
CA GLY A 101 14.25 -12.02 -7.78
C GLY A 101 12.85 -12.64 -7.94
N ILE A 102 11.79 -11.93 -7.54
CA ILE A 102 10.40 -12.38 -7.77
C ILE A 102 9.95 -11.91 -9.15
N GLU A 103 9.30 -12.80 -9.93
CA GLU A 103 8.88 -12.50 -11.31
C GLU A 103 7.38 -12.69 -11.56
N ASP A 104 6.68 -13.49 -10.75
CA ASP A 104 5.25 -13.75 -10.91
C ASP A 104 4.39 -13.21 -9.75
N PHE A 105 3.12 -12.99 -10.05
CA PHE A 105 2.18 -12.33 -9.16
C PHE A 105 1.83 -13.15 -7.91
N ASP A 106 1.79 -14.48 -8.01
CA ASP A 106 1.42 -15.35 -6.89
C ASP A 106 2.55 -15.39 -5.84
N HIS A 107 3.81 -15.38 -6.29
CA HIS A 107 4.96 -15.19 -5.41
C HIS A 107 5.01 -13.78 -4.79
N ILE A 108 4.55 -12.74 -5.49
CA ILE A 108 4.37 -11.42 -4.89
C ILE A 108 3.39 -11.51 -3.71
N ILE A 109 2.20 -12.08 -3.92
CA ILE A 109 1.20 -12.25 -2.85
C ILE A 109 1.80 -13.01 -1.66
N THR A 110 2.38 -14.19 -1.92
CA THR A 110 2.99 -15.05 -0.90
C THR A 110 4.06 -14.31 -0.08
N THR A 111 4.86 -13.48 -0.76
CA THR A 111 5.90 -12.70 -0.10
C THR A 111 5.32 -11.59 0.78
N PHE A 112 4.35 -10.83 0.28
CA PHE A 112 3.66 -9.82 1.09
C PHE A 112 2.97 -10.45 2.32
N GLU A 113 2.36 -11.62 2.17
CA GLU A 113 1.80 -12.38 3.30
C GLU A 113 2.87 -12.77 4.31
N THR A 114 3.97 -13.35 3.84
CA THR A 114 5.08 -13.76 4.70
C THR A 114 5.62 -12.60 5.54
N PHE A 115 5.77 -11.42 4.94
CA PHE A 115 6.33 -10.25 5.63
C PHE A 115 5.33 -9.51 6.52
N TYR A 116 4.05 -9.43 6.13
CA TYR A 116 3.11 -8.52 6.79
C TYR A 116 1.97 -9.21 7.55
N SER A 117 1.63 -10.47 7.28
CA SER A 117 0.47 -11.11 7.91
C SER A 117 0.57 -11.15 9.43
N LYS A 118 1.78 -11.29 10.00
CA LYS A 118 1.97 -11.27 11.47
C LYS A 118 1.61 -9.91 12.06
N ASN A 119 2.02 -8.82 11.43
CA ASN A 119 1.75 -7.47 11.92
C ASN A 119 0.26 -7.13 11.75
N ILE A 120 -0.31 -7.48 10.61
CA ILE A 120 -1.75 -7.30 10.32
C ILE A 120 -2.62 -8.05 11.34
N LYS A 121 -2.30 -9.31 11.64
CA LYS A 121 -3.01 -10.11 12.67
C LYS A 121 -2.92 -9.52 14.07
N LYS A 122 -1.86 -8.77 14.36
CA LYS A 122 -1.65 -8.07 15.64
C LYS A 122 -2.17 -6.64 15.65
N GLU A 123 -2.82 -6.21 14.56
CA GLU A 123 -3.30 -4.84 14.35
C GLU A 123 -2.18 -3.78 14.36
N LEU A 124 -0.96 -4.17 13.98
CA LEU A 124 0.19 -3.27 13.87
C LEU A 124 0.28 -2.81 12.41
N PHE A 125 -0.37 -1.69 12.12
CA PHE A 125 -0.63 -1.23 10.75
C PHE A 125 0.21 -0.02 10.33
N SER A 126 0.79 0.70 11.30
CA SER A 126 1.58 1.91 11.05
C SER A 126 3.05 1.63 11.35
N LYS A 127 3.95 2.07 10.46
CA LYS A 127 5.40 1.93 10.64
C LYS A 127 5.96 3.25 11.17
N ILE A 128 6.64 3.20 12.30
CA ILE A 128 7.33 4.35 12.89
C ILE A 128 8.83 4.12 12.96
N ILE A 129 9.59 5.22 12.90
CA ILE A 129 11.03 5.24 13.15
C ILE A 129 11.31 6.34 14.15
N ILE A 130 11.67 5.96 15.38
CA ILE A 130 12.00 6.88 16.47
C ILE A 130 13.42 6.55 16.93
N ASN A 131 14.33 7.52 16.90
CA ASN A 131 15.72 7.34 17.33
C ASN A 131 16.41 6.12 16.68
N HIS A 132 16.19 5.91 15.37
CA HIS A 132 16.67 4.76 14.59
C HIS A 132 16.10 3.39 15.00
N ILE A 133 15.12 3.34 15.92
CA ILE A 133 14.36 2.14 16.23
C ILE A 133 13.15 2.10 15.31
N GLU A 134 13.03 1.01 14.57
CA GLU A 134 11.92 0.74 13.67
C GLU A 134 10.89 -0.13 14.37
N ASP A 135 9.63 0.29 14.39
CA ASP A 135 8.56 -0.52 14.96
C ASP A 135 7.27 -0.41 14.15
N TRP A 136 6.45 -1.45 14.28
CA TRP A 136 5.08 -1.47 13.80
C TRP A 136 4.14 -1.25 14.98
N ILE A 137 3.31 -0.22 14.89
CA ILE A 137 2.39 0.18 15.94
C ILE A 137 0.94 0.12 15.44
N LYS A 138 0.00 0.13 16.40
CA LYS A 138 -1.40 0.39 16.10
C LYS A 138 -1.56 1.81 15.56
N PHE A 139 -2.67 2.08 14.88
CA PHE A 139 -2.93 3.44 14.42
C PHE A 139 -3.05 4.44 15.56
N GLU A 140 -2.30 5.52 15.43
CA GLU A 140 -2.39 6.67 16.33
C GLU A 140 -3.36 7.71 15.80
N LYS A 141 -3.47 8.83 16.51
CA LYS A 141 -4.43 9.89 16.20
C LYS A 141 -4.23 10.45 14.80
N GLU A 142 -2.98 10.61 14.38
CA GLU A 142 -2.57 11.12 13.08
C GLU A 142 -3.03 10.19 11.95
N ASP A 143 -2.85 8.87 12.14
CA ASP A 143 -3.28 7.85 11.18
C ASP A 143 -4.80 7.85 11.04
N LYS A 144 -5.52 7.84 12.17
CA LYS A 144 -7.00 7.87 12.18
C LYS A 144 -7.53 9.15 11.53
N ASN A 145 -6.91 10.30 11.79
CA ASN A 145 -7.27 11.56 11.15
C ASN A 145 -7.09 11.49 9.62
N LEU A 146 -6.01 10.87 9.16
CA LEU A 146 -5.77 10.68 7.73
C LEU A 146 -6.85 9.79 7.09
N ILE A 147 -7.19 8.67 7.73
CA ILE A 147 -8.25 7.74 7.30
C ILE A 147 -9.60 8.47 7.19
N GLN A 148 -9.95 9.27 8.21
CA GLN A 148 -11.21 10.03 8.22
C GLN A 148 -11.26 11.10 7.12
N LYS A 149 -10.16 11.82 6.87
CA LYS A 149 -10.11 12.80 5.77
C LYS A 149 -10.22 12.13 4.39
N ALA A 150 -9.64 10.96 4.22
CA ALA A 150 -9.79 10.18 3.00
C ALA A 150 -11.24 9.72 2.77
N LEU A 151 -11.97 9.32 3.82
CA LEU A 151 -13.40 8.96 3.70
C LEU A 151 -14.26 10.11 3.18
N LEU A 152 -13.94 11.35 3.60
CA LEU A 152 -14.64 12.57 3.21
C LEU A 152 -14.25 13.07 1.81
N THR A 153 -13.22 12.48 1.20
CA THR A 153 -12.80 12.84 -0.16
C THR A 153 -13.84 12.35 -1.17
N LYS A 154 -14.38 13.30 -1.95
CA LYS A 154 -15.42 13.07 -2.95
C LYS A 154 -14.85 12.47 -4.22
#